data_AF-A0A6P8IS97-F1
#
_entry.id   AF-A0A6P8IS97-F1
#
_cell.length_a   1.000
_cell.length_b   1.000
_cell.length_c   1.000
_cell.angle_alpha   90.00
_cell.angle_beta   90.00
_cell.angle_gamma   90.00
#
_symmetry.space_group_name_H-M   'P 1'
#
loop_
_entity.id
_entity.type
_entity.pdbx_description
1 polymer ?
#
loop_
_entity_poly.entity_id
_entity_poly.type
_entity_poly.pdbx_seq_one_letter_code
_entity_poly.pdbx_strand_id
1 'polypeptide(L)'
;MIPNGFFRNQSKLRVLYLSNNILTKITKESFIGLSSLEELYLDHNDIHEDQINHETFAHLPKLRQLRLDSFMACCYAKKTIKGLQCKSLDDNYLSSCEDLLKILALRVFIWILGVLALLGNIGVIFYWNRLADIDPGDRGKKSRVQSFLLTNLAVSDLLMGIYLIIIAVHDSMWQDKYFTHDYEWRISITCQLAGALSMLSSEASVLILTTITADRFNSIVFHIKARPFNMKSARIVCAAIWVLSLLMSLAPFSFDLFYGDDRRIFFYGRSSVCLPLQLSSARPTGWEYAVFVYIAFNGFAFLFILLAYIAIFFKVKTSSKQVRSNMKKDSSLALRVVLIIVTDFCCWIPVVIIGCLSLTGQFRDSSGQAYAWIAVFVLPINSSINPLLYTFSNPQFRKLFNVRKLFDMCTGRTNEQSRKVISPKSNDITTGISGIDHMRTALRSPAVTPVVERKYTADNQYYDTRL
;
A
#
# COMPACT_ATOMS: atom_id res chain seq x y z
N MET A 1 -0.10 -33.06 32.96
CA MET A 1 -0.49 -32.04 33.96
C MET A 1 0.12 -32.38 35.31
N ILE A 2 0.48 -31.39 36.13
CA ILE A 2 0.96 -31.62 37.50
C ILE A 2 -0.27 -31.72 38.44
N PRO A 3 -0.48 -32.83 39.17
CA PRO A 3 -1.59 -32.94 40.12
C PRO A 3 -1.53 -31.87 41.20
N ASN A 4 -2.70 -31.37 41.62
CA ASN A 4 -2.77 -30.35 42.67
C ASN A 4 -2.15 -30.86 43.97
N GLY A 5 -1.28 -30.06 44.58
CA GLY A 5 -0.63 -30.42 45.84
C GLY A 5 0.40 -31.56 45.73
N PHE A 6 0.86 -31.93 44.53
CA PHE A 6 1.92 -32.93 44.35
C PHE A 6 3.20 -32.58 45.15
N PHE A 7 3.46 -31.29 45.35
CA PHE A 7 4.63 -30.77 46.07
C PHE A 7 4.35 -30.24 47.49
N ARG A 8 3.19 -30.59 48.10
CA ARG A 8 2.73 -29.97 49.35
C ARG A 8 3.71 -30.06 50.52
N ASN A 9 4.56 -31.09 50.54
CA ASN A 9 5.51 -31.39 51.63
C ASN A 9 6.97 -31.16 51.21
N GLN A 10 7.23 -30.53 50.06
CA GLN A 10 8.55 -30.37 49.46
C GLN A 10 9.15 -28.98 49.74
N SER A 11 8.96 -28.48 50.97
CA SER A 11 9.34 -27.12 51.39
C SER A 11 10.85 -26.83 51.39
N LYS A 12 11.68 -27.87 51.32
CA LYS A 12 13.15 -27.76 51.22
C LYS A 12 13.68 -27.74 49.78
N LEU A 13 12.85 -28.04 48.79
CA LEU A 13 13.28 -28.10 47.39
C LEU A 13 13.68 -26.70 46.91
N ARG A 14 14.89 -26.58 46.33
CA ARG A 14 15.44 -25.31 45.82
C ARG A 14 15.47 -25.22 44.30
N VAL A 15 15.63 -26.35 43.62
CA VAL A 15 15.72 -26.41 42.16
C VAL A 15 14.76 -27.48 41.67
N LEU A 16 13.93 -27.15 40.68
CA LEU A 16 12.98 -28.06 40.07
C LEU A 16 13.10 -28.00 38.54
N TYR A 17 13.52 -29.12 37.96
CA TYR A 17 13.57 -29.32 36.51
C TYR A 17 12.32 -30.08 36.05
N LEU A 18 11.55 -29.45 35.18
CA LEU A 18 10.39 -30.03 34.50
C LEU A 18 10.45 -29.79 32.98
N SER A 19 11.60 -29.35 32.47
CA SER A 19 11.79 -29.12 31.04
C SER A 19 11.69 -30.42 30.23
N ASN A 20 11.34 -30.32 28.94
CA ASN A 20 11.24 -31.46 28.02
C ASN A 20 10.23 -32.53 28.49
N ASN A 21 9.08 -32.08 28.99
CA ASN A 21 7.95 -32.94 29.33
C ASN A 21 6.76 -32.61 28.43
N ILE A 22 5.65 -33.30 28.64
CA ILE A 22 4.38 -33.08 27.93
C ILE A 22 3.37 -32.35 28.83
N LEU A 23 3.84 -31.35 29.59
CA LEU A 23 2.97 -30.58 30.47
C LEU A 23 2.14 -29.60 29.63
N THR A 24 0.83 -29.80 29.62
CA THR A 24 -0.12 -28.91 28.94
C THR A 24 -0.74 -27.85 29.85
N LYS A 25 -0.72 -28.10 31.17
CA LYS A 25 -1.40 -27.25 32.15
C LYS A 25 -0.59 -27.11 33.43
N ILE A 26 -0.46 -25.86 33.85
CA ILE A 26 0.01 -25.44 35.18
C ILE A 26 -1.02 -24.51 35.81
N THR A 27 -1.17 -24.57 37.12
CA THR A 27 -2.07 -23.71 37.89
C THR A 27 -1.34 -23.21 39.12
N LYS A 28 -1.94 -22.23 39.84
CA LYS A 28 -1.40 -21.78 41.13
C LYS A 28 -1.24 -22.91 42.15
N GLU A 29 -2.05 -23.97 42.04
CA GLU A 29 -2.03 -25.14 42.93
C GLU A 29 -0.92 -26.14 42.56
N SER A 30 -0.38 -26.06 41.34
CA SER A 30 0.62 -27.00 40.82
C SER A 30 1.94 -26.92 41.56
N PHE A 31 2.26 -25.79 42.20
CA PHE A 31 3.54 -25.54 42.89
C PHE A 31 3.39 -25.25 44.38
N ILE A 32 2.21 -25.50 44.96
CA ILE A 32 2.00 -25.32 46.40
C ILE A 32 2.92 -26.24 47.21
N GLY A 33 3.49 -25.69 48.28
CA GLY A 33 4.42 -26.38 49.18
C GLY A 33 5.90 -26.12 48.84
N LEU A 34 6.20 -25.55 47.67
CA LEU A 34 7.56 -25.24 47.21
C LEU A 34 8.09 -23.88 47.73
N SER A 35 7.95 -23.62 49.02
CA SER A 35 8.28 -22.31 49.63
C SER A 35 9.76 -21.91 49.58
N SER A 36 10.67 -22.86 49.34
CA SER A 36 12.12 -22.60 49.22
C SER A 36 12.65 -22.68 47.79
N LEU A 37 11.77 -22.81 46.79
CA LEU A 37 12.19 -22.96 45.40
C LEU A 37 12.81 -21.66 44.88
N GLU A 38 14.00 -21.78 44.31
CA GLU A 38 14.80 -20.69 43.76
C GLU A 38 14.88 -20.77 42.23
N GLU A 39 14.89 -21.97 41.67
CA GLU A 39 14.97 -22.18 40.22
C GLU A 39 13.89 -23.16 39.73
N LEU A 40 13.16 -22.75 38.70
CA LEU A 40 12.11 -23.55 38.06
C LEU A 40 12.31 -23.55 36.54
N TYR A 41 12.43 -24.75 35.96
CA TYR A 41 12.60 -24.92 34.53
C TYR A 41 11.37 -25.65 33.96
N LEU A 42 10.60 -24.96 33.13
CA LEU A 42 9.36 -25.44 32.50
C LEU A 42 9.41 -25.38 30.97
N ASP A 43 10.55 -25.02 30.40
CA ASP A 43 10.78 -24.90 28.96
C ASP A 43 10.69 -26.25 28.23
N HIS A 44 10.41 -26.23 26.92
CA HIS A 44 10.12 -27.41 26.11
C HIS A 44 8.96 -28.24 26.68
N ASN A 45 7.86 -27.57 27.02
CA ASN A 45 6.58 -28.20 27.31
C ASN A 45 5.52 -27.63 26.35
N ASP A 46 4.25 -28.01 26.56
CA ASP A 46 3.11 -27.56 25.74
C ASP A 46 2.15 -26.71 26.58
N ILE A 47 2.71 -25.85 27.44
CA ILE A 47 1.93 -25.13 28.45
C ILE A 47 1.16 -24.00 27.78
N HIS A 48 -0.16 -24.14 27.72
CA HIS A 48 -1.01 -23.14 27.08
C HIS A 48 -1.00 -21.79 27.83
N GLU A 49 -0.84 -20.70 27.08
CA GLU A 49 -0.70 -19.34 27.61
C GLU A 49 -1.96 -18.84 28.36
N ASP A 50 -3.16 -19.30 28.00
CA ASP A 50 -4.42 -18.92 28.65
C ASP A 50 -4.52 -19.37 30.11
N GLN A 51 -3.72 -20.35 30.51
CA GLN A 51 -3.69 -20.87 31.88
C GLN A 51 -2.67 -20.13 32.75
N ILE A 52 -1.82 -19.30 32.16
CA ILE A 52 -0.80 -18.54 32.89
C ILE A 52 -1.33 -17.13 33.17
N ASN A 53 -1.45 -16.82 34.44
CA ASN A 53 -1.85 -15.50 34.92
C ASN A 53 -0.95 -15.04 36.05
N HIS A 54 -1.26 -13.88 36.63
CA HIS A 54 -0.49 -13.30 37.72
C HIS A 54 -0.46 -14.15 39.00
N GLU A 55 -1.42 -15.06 39.21
CA GLU A 55 -1.47 -15.94 40.39
C GLU A 55 -0.64 -17.23 40.20
N THR A 56 -0.39 -17.66 38.97
CA THR A 56 0.23 -18.97 38.66
C THR A 56 1.54 -19.20 39.41
N PHE A 57 2.35 -18.16 39.60
CA PHE A 57 3.65 -18.23 40.30
C PHE A 57 3.65 -17.51 41.66
N ALA A 58 2.50 -17.02 42.14
CA ALA A 58 2.43 -16.18 43.34
C ALA A 58 2.89 -16.89 44.63
N HIS A 59 2.78 -18.23 44.69
CA HIS A 59 3.15 -19.04 45.86
C HIS A 59 4.64 -19.47 45.89
N LEU A 60 5.49 -18.82 45.09
CA LEU A 60 6.93 -19.11 44.99
C LEU A 60 7.77 -17.90 45.43
N PRO A 61 7.79 -17.55 46.73
CA PRO A 61 8.36 -16.28 47.22
C PRO A 61 9.87 -16.17 47.08
N LYS A 62 10.60 -17.30 46.93
CA LYS A 62 12.06 -17.33 46.77
C LYS A 62 12.51 -17.54 45.33
N LEU A 63 11.59 -17.63 44.37
CA LEU A 63 11.94 -17.93 42.99
C LEU A 63 12.75 -16.78 42.40
N ARG A 64 13.91 -17.11 41.85
CA ARG A 64 14.86 -16.17 41.24
C ARG A 64 15.10 -16.45 39.77
N GLN A 65 15.03 -17.71 39.36
CA GLN A 65 15.18 -18.10 37.96
C GLN A 65 13.96 -18.91 37.48
N LEU A 66 13.43 -18.51 36.34
CA LEU A 66 12.33 -19.19 35.67
C LEU A 66 12.65 -19.37 34.19
N ARG A 67 12.48 -20.58 33.66
CA ARG A 67 12.50 -20.84 32.21
C ARG A 67 11.14 -21.32 31.74
N LEU A 68 10.66 -20.70 30.66
CA LEU A 68 9.35 -20.98 30.03
C LEU A 68 9.51 -20.95 28.51
N ASP A 69 8.51 -21.45 27.79
CA ASP A 69 8.45 -21.32 26.33
C ASP A 69 8.04 -19.89 25.93
N SER A 70 6.91 -19.43 26.49
CA SER A 70 6.29 -18.14 26.16
C SER A 70 6.95 -16.92 26.79
N PHE A 71 7.22 -15.90 25.96
CA PHE A 71 7.66 -14.58 26.40
C PHE A 71 6.62 -13.86 27.27
N MET A 72 5.33 -13.94 26.94
CA MET A 72 4.28 -13.24 27.68
C MET A 72 4.03 -13.87 29.05
N ALA A 73 4.16 -15.19 29.15
CA ALA A 73 4.16 -15.89 30.44
C ALA A 73 5.28 -15.37 31.36
N CYS A 74 6.48 -15.10 30.81
CA CYS A 74 7.56 -14.46 31.56
C CYS A 74 7.20 -13.04 32.04
N CYS A 75 6.43 -12.26 31.27
CA CYS A 75 5.95 -10.94 31.69
C CYS A 75 5.03 -11.03 32.91
N TYR A 76 4.08 -11.98 32.91
CA TYR A 76 3.24 -12.24 34.08
C TYR A 76 4.10 -12.60 35.31
N ALA A 77 5.03 -13.54 35.16
CA ALA A 77 5.88 -13.99 36.26
C ALA A 77 6.76 -12.85 36.83
N LYS A 78 7.37 -12.03 35.97
CA LYS A 78 8.19 -10.86 36.35
C LYS A 78 7.36 -9.78 37.05
N LYS A 79 6.09 -9.61 36.68
CA LYS A 79 5.20 -8.64 37.34
C LYS A 79 4.80 -9.12 38.74
N THR A 80 4.59 -10.41 38.92
CA THR A 80 4.23 -11.02 40.21
C THR A 80 5.42 -11.11 41.16
N ILE A 81 6.59 -11.54 40.69
CA ILE A 81 7.79 -11.78 41.51
C ILE A 81 8.85 -10.74 41.17
N LYS A 82 9.03 -9.76 42.07
CA LYS A 82 10.04 -8.70 41.90
C LYS A 82 11.45 -9.29 41.85
N GLY A 83 12.23 -8.89 40.83
CA GLY A 83 13.61 -9.33 40.65
C GLY A 83 13.76 -10.74 40.04
N LEU A 84 12.67 -11.36 39.58
CA LEU A 84 12.71 -12.65 38.90
C LEU A 84 13.45 -12.56 37.56
N GLN A 85 14.45 -13.42 37.37
CA GLN A 85 15.09 -13.63 36.08
C GLN A 85 14.31 -14.70 35.31
N CYS A 86 13.41 -14.25 34.43
CA CYS A 86 12.68 -15.15 33.52
C CYS A 86 13.29 -15.12 32.12
N LYS A 87 13.59 -16.30 31.58
CA LYS A 87 14.09 -16.54 30.23
C LYS A 87 13.06 -17.37 29.43
N SER A 88 12.59 -16.83 28.31
CA SER A 88 11.75 -17.56 27.36
C SER A 88 12.58 -18.24 26.27
N LEU A 89 12.03 -19.26 25.61
CA LEU A 89 12.56 -19.81 24.36
C LEU A 89 12.14 -18.97 23.16
N ASP A 90 10.91 -18.48 23.18
CA ASP A 90 10.42 -17.55 22.18
C ASP A 90 10.90 -16.15 22.54
N ASP A 91 11.73 -15.57 21.66
CA ASP A 91 12.03 -14.16 21.71
C ASP A 91 10.88 -13.40 21.04
N ASN A 92 10.23 -12.51 21.79
CA ASN A 92 9.24 -11.60 21.21
C ASN A 92 9.92 -10.31 20.76
N TYR A 93 10.09 -10.19 19.45
CA TYR A 93 10.81 -9.08 18.83
C TYR A 93 9.91 -7.90 18.46
N LEU A 94 8.60 -8.15 18.34
CA LEU A 94 7.62 -7.14 17.97
C LEU A 94 7.11 -6.38 19.20
N SER A 95 6.83 -7.12 20.28
CA SER A 95 6.19 -6.60 21.49
C SER A 95 7.11 -6.61 22.70
N SER A 96 6.81 -5.75 23.67
CA SER A 96 7.38 -5.79 25.02
C SER A 96 6.31 -6.28 26.00
N CYS A 97 6.64 -6.40 27.30
CA CYS A 97 5.61 -6.62 28.32
C CYS A 97 4.64 -5.43 28.38
N GLU A 98 5.14 -4.22 28.14
CA GLU A 98 4.41 -2.97 28.32
C GLU A 98 3.61 -2.62 27.07
N ASP A 99 4.13 -2.90 25.87
CA ASP A 99 3.61 -2.35 24.62
C ASP A 99 3.48 -3.38 23.52
N LEU A 100 2.47 -3.20 22.66
CA LEU A 100 2.25 -4.04 21.48
C LEU A 100 3.42 -3.89 20.50
N LEU A 101 3.88 -2.66 20.24
CA LEU A 101 5.09 -2.38 19.47
C LEU A 101 6.21 -1.90 20.40
N LYS A 102 7.24 -2.71 20.60
CA LYS A 102 8.37 -2.36 21.49
C LYS A 102 9.13 -1.09 21.08
N ILE A 103 9.22 -0.82 19.78
CA ILE A 103 10.06 0.27 19.23
C ILE A 103 9.21 1.53 19.03
N LEU A 104 9.56 2.61 19.72
CA LEU A 104 8.88 3.92 19.61
C LEU A 104 8.76 4.41 18.16
N ALA A 105 9.82 4.25 17.36
CA ALA A 105 9.80 4.66 15.96
C ALA A 105 8.69 3.95 15.17
N LEU A 106 8.44 2.66 15.43
CA LEU A 106 7.37 1.91 14.77
C LEU A 106 5.97 2.41 15.18
N ARG A 107 5.78 2.79 16.46
CA ARG A 107 4.53 3.40 16.95
C ARG A 107 4.24 4.74 16.27
N VAL A 108 5.27 5.55 16.07
CA VAL A 108 5.12 6.82 15.35
C VAL A 108 4.81 6.57 13.87
N PHE A 109 5.53 5.64 13.23
CA PHE A 109 5.31 5.35 11.82
C PHE A 109 3.95 4.71 11.53
N ILE A 110 3.43 3.83 12.38
CA ILE A 110 2.14 3.20 12.12
C ILE A 110 0.99 4.22 12.07
N TRP A 111 1.03 5.24 12.91
CA TRP A 111 0.10 6.38 12.85
C TRP A 111 0.28 7.20 11.56
N ILE A 112 1.52 7.55 11.21
CA ILE A 112 1.81 8.34 10.00
C ILE A 112 1.34 7.59 8.75
N LEU A 113 1.76 6.33 8.59
CA LEU A 113 1.42 5.50 7.44
C LEU A 113 -0.09 5.24 7.38
N GLY A 114 -0.73 4.92 8.51
CA GLY A 114 -2.18 4.73 8.56
C GLY A 114 -2.97 5.96 8.11
N VAL A 115 -2.64 7.15 8.64
CA VAL A 115 -3.33 8.40 8.28
C VAL A 115 -3.05 8.80 6.82
N LEU A 116 -1.79 8.66 6.35
CA LEU A 116 -1.44 8.96 4.96
C LEU A 116 -2.14 8.02 3.98
N ALA A 117 -2.17 6.72 4.25
CA ALA A 117 -2.88 5.74 3.45
C ALA A 117 -4.39 6.04 3.42
N LEU A 118 -5.00 6.38 4.56
CA LEU A 118 -6.42 6.74 4.61
C LEU A 118 -6.75 8.01 3.82
N LEU A 119 -6.19 9.15 4.24
CA LEU A 119 -6.54 10.45 3.67
C LEU A 119 -6.04 10.59 2.24
N GLY A 120 -4.85 10.07 1.95
CA GLY A 120 -4.26 10.10 0.61
C GLY A 120 -5.13 9.34 -0.39
N ASN A 121 -5.53 8.11 -0.09
CA ASN A 121 -6.32 7.31 -1.01
C ASN A 121 -7.79 7.79 -1.12
N ILE A 122 -8.38 8.34 -0.06
CA ILE A 122 -9.67 9.08 -0.17
C ILE A 122 -9.55 10.22 -1.18
N GLY A 123 -8.46 11.01 -1.09
CA GLY A 123 -8.18 12.10 -2.03
C GLY A 123 -8.03 11.63 -3.48
N VAL A 124 -7.36 10.48 -3.69
CA VAL A 124 -7.23 9.84 -5.02
C VAL A 124 -8.59 9.44 -5.58
N ILE A 125 -9.42 8.75 -4.80
CA ILE A 125 -10.77 8.34 -5.19
C ILE A 125 -11.62 9.56 -5.57
N PHE A 126 -11.58 10.62 -4.76
CA PHE A 126 -12.31 11.86 -5.05
C PHE A 126 -11.82 12.52 -6.33
N TYR A 127 -10.50 12.65 -6.51
CA TYR A 127 -9.91 13.29 -7.68
C TYR A 127 -10.30 12.57 -8.97
N TRP A 128 -10.14 11.24 -9.04
CA TRP A 128 -10.42 10.48 -10.26
C TRP A 128 -11.90 10.36 -10.59
N ASN A 129 -12.80 10.41 -9.59
CA ASN A 129 -14.24 10.32 -9.82
C ASN A 129 -14.93 11.67 -10.04
N ARG A 130 -14.37 12.79 -9.56
CA ARG A 130 -15.06 14.09 -9.58
C ARG A 130 -14.30 15.18 -10.33
N LEU A 131 -12.98 15.21 -10.22
CA LEU A 131 -12.17 16.34 -10.67
C LEU A 131 -11.43 16.07 -11.99
N ALA A 132 -11.20 14.80 -12.32
CA ALA A 132 -10.51 14.41 -13.55
C ALA A 132 -11.27 14.80 -14.83
N ASP A 133 -12.60 14.90 -14.77
CA ASP A 133 -13.46 15.28 -15.91
C ASP A 133 -13.62 16.81 -16.08
N ILE A 134 -13.22 17.61 -15.08
CA ILE A 134 -13.47 19.06 -15.03
C ILE A 134 -12.42 19.87 -15.80
N ASP A 135 -11.25 19.31 -16.15
CA ASP A 135 -10.20 20.04 -16.87
C ASP A 135 -10.28 19.81 -18.40
N PRO A 136 -10.88 20.73 -19.20
CA PRO A 136 -11.15 20.53 -20.62
C PRO A 136 -9.91 20.82 -21.50
N GLY A 137 -8.82 21.33 -20.91
CA GLY A 137 -7.69 21.93 -21.61
C GLY A 137 -6.68 20.96 -22.21
N ASP A 138 -6.72 19.68 -21.83
CA ASP A 138 -5.78 18.67 -22.32
C ASP A 138 -6.52 17.39 -22.72
N ARG A 139 -7.14 17.43 -23.91
CA ARG A 139 -7.66 16.25 -24.63
C ARG A 139 -6.54 15.30 -25.11
N GLY A 140 -5.41 15.22 -24.40
CA GLY A 140 -4.53 14.05 -24.46
C GLY A 140 -5.22 12.87 -23.79
N LYS A 141 -6.09 12.16 -24.52
CA LYS A 141 -6.82 10.91 -24.16
C LYS A 141 -6.37 10.28 -22.82
N LYS A 142 -6.84 10.80 -21.67
CA LYS A 142 -6.73 10.05 -20.42
C LYS A 142 -7.61 8.81 -20.55
N SER A 143 -7.01 7.63 -20.40
CA SER A 143 -7.74 6.38 -20.52
C SER A 143 -8.74 6.26 -19.36
N ARG A 144 -10.04 6.13 -19.67
CA ARG A 144 -11.07 5.82 -18.66
C ARG A 144 -10.72 4.55 -17.87
N VAL A 145 -10.04 3.59 -18.52
CA VAL A 145 -9.55 2.37 -17.87
C VAL A 145 -8.48 2.69 -16.83
N GLN A 146 -7.52 3.56 -17.14
CA GLN A 146 -6.47 3.94 -16.20
C GLN A 146 -7.05 4.58 -14.93
N SER A 147 -7.98 5.51 -15.08
CA SER A 147 -8.63 6.17 -13.93
C SER A 147 -9.39 5.16 -13.07
N PHE A 148 -10.06 4.19 -13.71
CA PHE A 148 -10.75 3.11 -13.03
C PHE A 148 -9.79 2.18 -12.26
N LEU A 149 -8.68 1.78 -12.87
CA LEU A 149 -7.68 0.92 -12.20
C LEU A 149 -7.00 1.64 -11.03
N LEU A 150 -6.65 2.92 -11.18
CA LEU A 150 -6.08 3.73 -10.10
C LEU A 150 -7.07 3.96 -8.95
N THR A 151 -8.36 4.07 -9.26
CA THR A 151 -9.41 4.15 -8.22
C THR A 151 -9.51 2.84 -7.45
N ASN A 152 -9.46 1.69 -8.13
CA ASN A 152 -9.45 0.39 -7.46
C ASN A 152 -8.19 0.19 -6.61
N LEU A 153 -7.02 0.62 -7.10
CA LEU A 153 -5.78 0.60 -6.32
C LEU A 153 -5.93 1.43 -5.03
N ALA A 154 -6.48 2.64 -5.14
CA ALA A 154 -6.74 3.48 -3.98
C ALA A 154 -7.76 2.87 -3.00
N VAL A 155 -8.80 2.20 -3.49
CA VAL A 155 -9.73 1.45 -2.62
C VAL A 155 -9.00 0.33 -1.89
N SER A 156 -8.13 -0.41 -2.56
CA SER A 156 -7.32 -1.46 -1.94
C SER A 156 -6.39 -0.89 -0.86
N ASP A 157 -5.63 0.18 -1.16
CA ASP A 157 -4.70 0.81 -0.22
C ASP A 157 -5.40 1.52 0.94
N LEU A 158 -6.66 1.95 0.77
CA LEU A 158 -7.50 2.44 1.86
C LEU A 158 -7.72 1.36 2.92
N LEU A 159 -7.92 0.10 2.50
CA LEU A 159 -8.11 -1.03 3.42
C LEU A 159 -6.85 -1.29 4.25
N MET A 160 -5.65 -1.15 3.67
CA MET A 160 -4.38 -1.16 4.42
C MET A 160 -4.35 -0.04 5.46
N GLY A 161 -4.78 1.17 5.09
CA GLY A 161 -4.89 2.29 6.02
C GLY A 161 -5.81 1.99 7.21
N ILE A 162 -6.97 1.38 6.98
CA ILE A 162 -7.89 0.96 8.05
C ILE A 162 -7.22 -0.06 8.97
N TYR A 163 -6.56 -1.08 8.40
CA TYR A 163 -5.80 -2.07 9.18
C TYR A 163 -4.73 -1.41 10.07
N LEU A 164 -3.92 -0.49 9.53
CA LEU A 164 -2.88 0.18 10.32
C LEU A 164 -3.46 1.01 11.47
N ILE A 165 -4.59 1.68 11.25
CA ILE A 165 -5.27 2.42 12.32
C ILE A 165 -5.80 1.48 13.41
N ILE A 166 -6.33 0.30 13.06
CA ILE A 166 -6.75 -0.70 14.05
C ILE A 166 -5.57 -1.05 14.97
N ILE A 167 -4.41 -1.38 14.38
CA ILE A 167 -3.21 -1.74 15.17
C ILE A 167 -2.71 -0.53 15.99
N ALA A 168 -2.65 0.66 15.40
CA ALA A 168 -2.17 1.87 16.08
C ALA A 168 -3.04 2.27 17.29
N VAL A 169 -4.36 2.13 17.16
CA VAL A 169 -5.31 2.38 18.25
C VAL A 169 -5.10 1.37 19.38
N HIS A 170 -4.99 0.08 19.06
CA HIS A 170 -4.79 -0.96 20.07
C HIS A 170 -3.42 -0.87 20.77
N ASP A 171 -2.35 -0.55 20.04
CA ASP A 171 -1.04 -0.24 20.63
C ASP A 171 -1.13 0.92 21.64
N SER A 172 -1.86 1.99 21.29
CA SER A 172 -2.04 3.15 22.17
C SER A 172 -2.94 2.85 23.38
N MET A 173 -3.98 2.02 23.22
CA MET A 173 -4.90 1.65 24.30
C MET A 173 -4.27 0.75 25.37
N TRP A 174 -3.30 -0.07 24.98
CA TRP A 174 -2.69 -1.08 25.83
C TRP A 174 -1.28 -0.76 26.28
N GLN A 175 -0.84 0.48 26.06
CA GLN A 175 0.43 0.99 26.54
C GLN A 175 0.61 0.72 28.04
N ASP A 176 1.82 0.32 28.43
CA ASP A 176 2.25 -0.10 29.77
C ASP A 176 1.58 -1.36 30.37
N LYS A 177 0.69 -2.03 29.62
CA LYS A 177 -0.04 -3.21 30.10
C LYS A 177 -0.33 -4.27 29.02
N TYR A 178 0.39 -4.23 27.90
CA TYR A 178 0.11 -5.09 26.75
C TYR A 178 0.11 -6.59 27.08
N PHE A 179 1.01 -7.07 27.95
CA PHE A 179 1.07 -8.48 28.34
C PHE A 179 -0.26 -9.04 28.89
N THR A 180 -1.12 -8.19 29.45
CA THR A 180 -2.45 -8.58 29.96
C THR A 180 -3.48 -8.78 28.86
N HIS A 181 -3.26 -8.18 27.69
CA HIS A 181 -4.19 -8.18 26.56
C HIS A 181 -3.72 -9.02 25.38
N ASP A 182 -2.42 -9.36 25.32
CA ASP A 182 -1.79 -10.02 24.18
C ASP A 182 -2.47 -11.33 23.74
N TYR A 183 -2.82 -12.21 24.68
CA TYR A 183 -3.49 -13.48 24.35
C TYR A 183 -4.90 -13.24 23.82
N GLU A 184 -5.73 -12.52 24.57
CA GLU A 184 -7.13 -12.22 24.21
C GLU A 184 -7.21 -11.46 22.87
N TRP A 185 -6.25 -10.55 22.62
CA TRP A 185 -6.13 -9.83 21.36
C TRP A 185 -5.90 -10.77 20.18
N ARG A 186 -4.89 -11.63 20.26
CA ARG A 186 -4.49 -12.51 19.15
C ARG A 186 -5.59 -13.51 18.76
N ILE A 187 -6.38 -13.98 19.71
CA ILE A 187 -7.52 -14.86 19.45
C ILE A 187 -8.81 -14.12 19.08
N SER A 188 -8.84 -12.79 19.24
CA SER A 188 -10.05 -12.01 19.01
C SER A 188 -10.45 -11.98 17.53
N ILE A 189 -11.76 -11.91 17.28
CA ILE A 189 -12.29 -11.70 15.94
C ILE A 189 -11.76 -10.40 15.31
N THR A 190 -11.50 -9.37 16.12
CA THR A 190 -10.95 -8.09 15.65
C THR A 190 -9.56 -8.27 15.05
N CYS A 191 -8.67 -9.00 15.72
CA CYS A 191 -7.35 -9.31 15.17
C CYS A 191 -7.46 -10.16 13.90
N GLN A 192 -8.34 -11.16 13.89
CA GLN A 192 -8.54 -12.02 12.70
C GLN A 192 -9.04 -11.22 11.50
N LEU A 193 -10.03 -10.35 11.69
CA LEU A 193 -10.56 -9.49 10.63
C LEU A 193 -9.53 -8.44 10.19
N ALA A 194 -8.75 -7.88 11.11
CA ALA A 194 -7.66 -6.95 10.78
C ALA A 194 -6.60 -7.62 9.89
N GLY A 195 -6.19 -8.85 10.24
CA GLY A 195 -5.27 -9.63 9.44
C GLY A 195 -5.82 -9.97 8.05
N ALA A 196 -7.07 -10.42 7.97
CA ALA A 196 -7.76 -10.68 6.71
C ALA A 196 -7.86 -9.42 5.83
N LEU A 197 -8.16 -8.27 6.44
CA LEU A 197 -8.18 -6.97 5.77
C LEU A 197 -6.81 -6.59 5.21
N SER A 198 -5.75 -6.81 5.98
CA SER A 198 -4.37 -6.53 5.53
C SER A 198 -3.98 -7.39 4.32
N MET A 199 -4.34 -8.68 4.32
CA MET A 199 -4.10 -9.61 3.21
C MET A 199 -4.95 -9.26 1.99
N LEU A 200 -6.25 -9.00 2.17
CA LEU A 200 -7.14 -8.57 1.10
C LEU A 200 -6.58 -7.33 0.38
N SER A 201 -6.13 -6.35 1.17
CA SER A 201 -5.54 -5.12 0.67
C SER A 201 -4.21 -5.38 -0.08
N SER A 202 -3.29 -6.16 0.50
CA SER A 202 -2.00 -6.41 -0.14
C SER A 202 -2.17 -7.15 -1.47
N GLU A 203 -2.97 -8.22 -1.49
CA GLU A 203 -3.15 -9.06 -2.68
C GLU A 203 -3.90 -8.34 -3.79
N ALA A 204 -4.97 -7.61 -3.45
CA ALA A 204 -5.69 -6.81 -4.44
C ALA A 204 -4.79 -5.71 -5.04
N SER A 205 -3.99 -5.02 -4.22
CA SER A 205 -3.07 -3.99 -4.70
C SER A 205 -2.03 -4.56 -5.67
N VAL A 206 -1.38 -5.69 -5.35
CA VAL A 206 -0.37 -6.34 -6.22
C VAL A 206 -0.96 -6.78 -7.56
N LEU A 207 -2.16 -7.38 -7.54
CA LEU A 207 -2.84 -7.81 -8.76
C LEU A 207 -3.33 -6.63 -9.62
N ILE A 208 -3.78 -5.54 -9.00
CA ILE A 208 -4.16 -4.31 -9.71
C ILE A 208 -2.92 -3.67 -10.34
N LEU A 209 -1.80 -3.58 -9.62
CA LEU A 209 -0.52 -3.09 -10.16
C LEU A 209 -0.06 -3.92 -11.35
N THR A 210 -0.11 -5.25 -11.23
CA THR A 210 0.20 -6.18 -12.32
C THR A 210 -0.67 -5.91 -13.55
N THR A 211 -1.96 -5.66 -13.35
CA THR A 211 -2.90 -5.33 -14.43
C THR A 211 -2.59 -3.97 -15.08
N ILE A 212 -2.27 -2.96 -14.28
CA ILE A 212 -1.83 -1.64 -14.77
C ILE A 212 -0.56 -1.81 -15.63
N THR A 213 0.40 -2.60 -15.17
CA THR A 213 1.63 -2.88 -15.91
C THR A 213 1.36 -3.64 -17.20
N ALA A 214 0.49 -4.65 -17.19
CA ALA A 214 0.10 -5.40 -18.37
C ALA A 214 -0.58 -4.53 -19.44
N ASP A 215 -1.50 -3.63 -19.03
CA ASP A 215 -2.13 -2.66 -19.94
C ASP A 215 -1.09 -1.74 -20.59
N ARG A 216 -0.15 -1.25 -19.80
CA ARG A 216 0.95 -0.39 -20.29
C ARG A 216 1.89 -1.13 -21.22
N PHE A 217 2.30 -2.34 -20.85
CA PHE A 217 3.16 -3.17 -21.66
C PHE A 217 2.55 -3.44 -23.02
N ASN A 218 1.29 -3.86 -23.06
CA ASN A 218 0.57 -4.12 -24.31
C ASN A 218 0.45 -2.86 -25.18
N SER A 219 0.09 -1.73 -24.58
CA SER A 219 -0.13 -0.47 -25.32
C SER A 219 1.16 0.17 -25.85
N ILE A 220 2.28 0.03 -25.15
CA ILE A 220 3.56 0.68 -25.51
C ILE A 220 4.41 -0.25 -26.39
N VAL A 221 4.53 -1.53 -26.04
CA VAL A 221 5.42 -2.47 -26.74
C VAL A 221 4.78 -2.95 -28.04
N PHE A 222 3.49 -3.28 -28.03
CA PHE A 222 2.77 -3.87 -29.16
C PHE A 222 1.84 -2.88 -29.90
N HIS A 223 2.08 -1.58 -29.75
CA HIS A 223 1.37 -0.38 -30.25
C HIS A 223 0.38 -0.49 -31.44
N ILE A 224 0.55 -1.44 -32.36
CA ILE A 224 -0.23 -1.61 -33.60
C ILE A 224 -0.98 -2.97 -33.68
N LYS A 225 -0.57 -4.00 -32.91
CA LYS A 225 -1.16 -5.36 -32.96
C LYS A 225 -2.01 -5.70 -31.73
N ALA A 226 -1.78 -5.06 -30.58
CA ALA A 226 -2.52 -5.34 -29.36
C ALA A 226 -3.80 -4.47 -29.28
N ARG A 227 -4.95 -5.10 -28.98
CA ARG A 227 -6.16 -4.35 -28.64
C ARG A 227 -5.98 -3.77 -27.22
N PRO A 228 -6.14 -2.45 -27.04
CA PRO A 228 -6.03 -1.84 -25.71
C PRO A 228 -7.09 -2.40 -24.78
N PHE A 229 -6.79 -2.44 -23.47
CA PHE A 229 -7.80 -2.82 -22.48
C PHE A 229 -9.00 -1.89 -22.63
N ASN A 230 -10.18 -2.48 -22.75
CA ASN A 230 -11.44 -1.74 -22.76
C ASN A 230 -12.08 -1.79 -21.36
N MET A 231 -13.10 -0.94 -21.15
CA MET A 231 -13.79 -0.86 -19.84
C MET A 231 -14.49 -2.16 -19.43
N LYS A 232 -15.00 -2.94 -20.39
CA LYS A 232 -15.67 -4.22 -20.07
C LYS A 232 -14.66 -5.22 -19.52
N SER A 233 -13.53 -5.38 -20.21
CA SER A 233 -12.41 -6.22 -19.77
C SER A 233 -11.85 -5.74 -18.43
N ALA A 234 -11.65 -4.43 -18.25
CA ALA A 234 -11.16 -3.87 -16.98
C ALA A 234 -12.08 -4.18 -15.80
N ARG A 235 -13.40 -4.05 -15.95
CA ARG A 235 -14.36 -4.39 -14.89
C ARG A 235 -14.37 -5.88 -14.55
N ILE A 236 -14.33 -6.74 -15.57
CA ILE A 236 -14.29 -8.20 -15.37
C ILE A 236 -13.02 -8.60 -14.63
N VAL A 237 -11.87 -8.08 -15.07
CA VAL A 237 -10.57 -8.36 -14.42
C VAL A 237 -10.55 -7.84 -12.99
N CYS A 238 -10.98 -6.60 -12.72
CA CYS A 238 -11.04 -6.09 -11.35
C CYS A 238 -12.00 -6.91 -10.47
N ALA A 239 -13.18 -7.30 -10.98
CA ALA A 239 -14.09 -8.17 -10.23
C ALA A 239 -13.45 -9.51 -9.89
N ALA A 240 -12.73 -10.13 -10.85
CA ALA A 240 -11.99 -11.36 -10.62
C ALA A 240 -10.86 -11.18 -9.59
N ILE A 241 -10.14 -10.06 -9.63
CA ILE A 241 -9.08 -9.74 -8.65
C ILE A 241 -9.68 -9.62 -7.24
N TRP A 242 -10.78 -8.88 -7.08
CA TRP A 242 -11.44 -8.73 -5.79
C TRP A 242 -11.94 -10.07 -5.25
N VAL A 243 -12.57 -10.89 -6.09
CA VAL A 243 -13.01 -12.23 -5.70
C VAL A 243 -11.82 -13.11 -5.30
N LEU A 244 -10.75 -13.14 -6.10
CA LEU A 244 -9.56 -13.93 -5.79
C LEU A 244 -8.91 -13.49 -4.48
N SER A 245 -8.76 -12.18 -4.28
CA SER A 245 -8.14 -11.61 -3.06
C SER A 245 -9.01 -11.86 -1.83
N LEU A 246 -10.34 -11.80 -1.97
CA LEU A 246 -11.28 -12.18 -0.91
C LEU A 246 -11.17 -13.65 -0.57
N LEU A 247 -11.16 -14.54 -1.57
CA LEU A 247 -10.99 -15.98 -1.35
C LEU A 247 -9.68 -16.29 -0.63
N MET A 248 -8.58 -15.64 -1.02
CA MET A 248 -7.30 -15.78 -0.33
C MET A 248 -7.37 -15.26 1.12
N SER A 249 -7.93 -14.07 1.35
CA SER A 249 -8.05 -13.52 2.71
C SER A 249 -9.00 -14.27 3.63
N LEU A 250 -9.97 -15.01 3.08
CA LEU A 250 -10.99 -15.72 3.85
C LEU A 250 -10.72 -17.24 3.95
N ALA A 251 -9.82 -17.78 3.15
CA ALA A 251 -9.44 -19.18 3.20
C ALA A 251 -9.03 -19.63 4.62
N PRO A 252 -8.26 -18.86 5.41
CA PRO A 252 -7.88 -19.26 6.76
C PRO A 252 -9.04 -19.44 7.76
N PHE A 253 -10.21 -18.87 7.49
CA PHE A 253 -11.41 -19.06 8.31
C PHE A 253 -12.17 -20.35 7.97
N SER A 254 -11.96 -20.87 6.75
CA SER A 254 -12.82 -21.90 6.16
C SER A 254 -12.31 -23.33 6.38
N PHE A 255 -11.04 -23.50 6.77
CA PHE A 255 -10.42 -24.82 6.90
C PHE A 255 -9.72 -25.01 8.24
N ASP A 256 -9.95 -26.17 8.86
CA ASP A 256 -9.33 -26.58 10.12
C ASP A 256 -7.79 -26.65 10.05
N LEU A 257 -7.20 -26.74 8.85
CA LEU A 257 -5.75 -26.78 8.65
C LEU A 257 -5.04 -25.47 9.05
N PHE A 258 -5.77 -24.37 9.20
CA PHE A 258 -5.22 -23.06 9.55
C PHE A 258 -5.23 -22.77 11.06
N TYR A 259 -5.71 -23.73 11.84
CA TYR A 259 -5.70 -23.71 13.29
C TYR A 259 -4.36 -24.28 13.77
N GLY A 260 -3.74 -23.63 14.77
CA GLY A 260 -2.59 -24.23 15.46
C GLY A 260 -2.96 -25.55 16.15
N ASP A 261 -1.97 -26.30 16.62
CA ASP A 261 -2.18 -27.60 17.28
C ASP A 261 -3.16 -27.52 18.47
N ASP A 262 -3.16 -26.40 19.19
CA ASP A 262 -4.10 -26.10 20.27
C ASP A 262 -5.49 -25.63 19.84
N ARG A 263 -5.72 -25.44 18.54
CA ARG A 263 -6.91 -24.85 17.90
C ARG A 263 -7.37 -23.49 18.43
N ARG A 264 -6.51 -22.78 19.16
CA ARG A 264 -6.86 -21.50 19.82
C ARG A 264 -6.26 -20.28 19.13
N ILE A 265 -5.00 -20.37 18.70
CA ILE A 265 -4.36 -19.32 17.91
C ILE A 265 -4.65 -19.60 16.43
N PHE A 266 -5.48 -18.73 15.86
CA PHE A 266 -5.82 -18.73 14.44
C PHE A 266 -4.66 -18.20 13.58
N PHE A 267 -4.74 -18.44 12.28
CA PHE A 267 -3.73 -18.06 11.30
C PHE A 267 -3.25 -16.59 11.41
N TYR A 268 -4.17 -15.63 11.47
CA TYR A 268 -3.80 -14.21 11.56
C TYR A 268 -3.27 -13.83 12.95
N GLY A 269 -3.65 -14.56 14.00
CA GLY A 269 -3.29 -14.28 15.40
C GLY A 269 -1.86 -14.68 15.79
N ARG A 270 -1.04 -15.16 14.86
CA ARG A 270 0.34 -15.62 15.14
C ARG A 270 1.31 -14.50 15.47
N SER A 271 0.93 -13.28 15.14
CA SER A 271 1.71 -12.08 15.40
C SER A 271 0.83 -11.07 16.12
N SER A 272 1.42 -10.25 16.99
CA SER A 272 0.69 -9.21 17.73
C SER A 272 0.13 -8.11 16.83
N VAL A 273 0.64 -7.96 15.59
CA VAL A 273 0.06 -7.07 14.56
C VAL A 273 -0.90 -7.78 13.61
N CYS A 274 -1.28 -9.02 13.91
CA CYS A 274 -2.25 -9.80 13.13
C CYS A 274 -1.84 -10.10 11.67
N LEU A 275 -0.54 -10.04 11.36
CA LEU A 275 0.01 -10.26 10.02
C LEU A 275 0.69 -11.63 9.93
N PRO A 276 0.18 -12.57 9.10
CA PRO A 276 0.68 -13.94 9.03
C PRO A 276 1.84 -14.04 8.03
N LEU A 277 2.82 -13.13 8.14
CA LEU A 277 4.00 -13.12 7.30
C LEU A 277 5.07 -14.08 7.85
N GLN A 278 5.46 -15.08 7.06
CA GLN A 278 6.43 -16.09 7.48
C GLN A 278 7.87 -15.65 7.18
N LEU A 279 8.51 -14.95 8.12
CA LEU A 279 9.96 -14.62 8.04
C LEU A 279 10.81 -15.38 9.08
N SER A 280 10.20 -16.18 9.95
CA SER A 280 10.91 -17.04 10.90
C SER A 280 11.18 -18.42 10.30
N SER A 281 12.24 -19.09 10.78
CA SER A 281 12.55 -20.49 10.46
C SER A 281 11.55 -21.47 11.07
N ALA A 282 10.79 -21.06 12.09
CA ALA A 282 9.71 -21.85 12.67
C ALA A 282 8.67 -22.21 11.60
N ARG A 283 8.07 -23.39 11.69
CA ARG A 283 7.08 -23.91 10.71
C ARG A 283 5.70 -24.10 11.35
N PRO A 284 5.02 -23.02 11.80
CA PRO A 284 3.69 -23.15 12.39
C PRO A 284 2.67 -23.57 11.33
N THR A 285 1.65 -24.36 11.69
CA THR A 285 0.65 -24.95 10.77
C THR A 285 0.17 -23.99 9.67
N GLY A 286 0.20 -24.29 8.37
CA GLY A 286 -0.25 -23.30 7.35
C GLY A 286 0.76 -22.18 7.07
N TRP A 287 2.00 -22.30 7.56
CA TRP A 287 3.14 -21.52 7.07
C TRP A 287 3.30 -21.66 5.55
N GLU A 288 2.95 -22.81 4.96
CA GLU A 288 2.99 -23.05 3.52
C GLU A 288 2.12 -22.03 2.77
N TYR A 289 0.94 -21.75 3.32
CA TYR A 289 0.00 -20.80 2.74
C TYR A 289 0.51 -19.37 2.82
N ALA A 290 1.04 -18.97 3.97
CA ALA A 290 1.67 -17.66 4.14
C ALA A 290 2.84 -17.45 3.15
N VAL A 291 3.70 -18.47 2.99
CA VAL A 291 4.80 -18.47 2.02
C VAL A 291 4.27 -18.40 0.59
N PHE A 292 3.24 -19.18 0.26
CA PHE A 292 2.64 -19.18 -1.06
C PHE A 292 2.11 -17.79 -1.44
N VAL A 293 1.32 -17.16 -0.56
CA VAL A 293 0.71 -15.85 -0.83
C VAL A 293 1.78 -14.74 -0.84
N TYR A 294 2.50 -14.56 0.28
CA TYR A 294 3.38 -13.39 0.44
C TYR A 294 4.72 -13.49 -0.28
N ILE A 295 5.24 -14.70 -0.55
CA ILE A 295 6.55 -14.89 -1.16
C ILE A 295 6.42 -15.39 -2.61
N ALA A 296 5.76 -16.53 -2.82
CA ALA A 296 5.75 -17.15 -4.15
C ALA A 296 4.86 -16.39 -5.14
N PHE A 297 3.57 -16.22 -4.82
CA PHE A 297 2.58 -15.58 -5.68
C PHE A 297 2.95 -14.13 -5.98
N ASN A 298 3.22 -13.35 -4.92
CA ASN A 298 3.68 -11.97 -5.04
C ASN A 298 5.04 -11.88 -5.74
N GLY A 299 5.98 -12.79 -5.46
CA GLY A 299 7.27 -12.85 -6.16
C GLY A 299 7.14 -13.01 -7.68
N PHE A 300 6.22 -13.88 -8.15
CA PHE A 300 5.95 -14.02 -9.58
C PHE A 300 5.33 -12.76 -10.19
N ALA A 301 4.39 -12.11 -9.48
CA ALA A 301 3.80 -10.85 -9.92
C ALA A 301 4.87 -9.75 -10.11
N PHE A 302 5.74 -9.57 -9.12
CA PHE A 302 6.83 -8.60 -9.20
C PHE A 302 7.86 -8.95 -10.28
N LEU A 303 8.19 -10.22 -10.48
CA LEU A 303 9.07 -10.63 -11.58
C LEU A 303 8.47 -10.26 -12.94
N PHE A 304 7.17 -10.50 -13.14
CA PHE A 304 6.48 -10.07 -14.36
C PHE A 304 6.54 -8.54 -14.53
N ILE A 305 6.20 -7.79 -13.47
CA ILE A 305 6.24 -6.33 -13.47
C ILE A 305 7.64 -5.84 -13.88
N LEU A 306 8.70 -6.44 -13.33
CA LEU A 306 10.09 -6.07 -13.60
C LEU A 306 10.42 -6.24 -15.09
N LEU A 307 10.16 -7.44 -15.63
CA LEU A 307 10.48 -7.79 -17.01
C LEU A 307 9.67 -6.95 -18.01
N ALA A 308 8.39 -6.74 -17.73
CA ALA A 308 7.52 -5.89 -18.54
C ALA A 308 8.04 -4.46 -18.61
N TYR A 309 8.48 -3.89 -17.48
CA TYR A 309 9.01 -2.52 -17.47
C TYR A 309 10.40 -2.39 -18.08
N ILE A 310 11.28 -3.37 -17.92
CA ILE A 310 12.55 -3.43 -18.66
C ILE A 310 12.27 -3.35 -20.16
N ALA A 311 11.32 -4.15 -20.66
CA ALA A 311 10.93 -4.15 -22.06
C ALA A 311 10.30 -2.81 -22.50
N ILE A 312 9.42 -2.21 -21.70
CA ILE A 312 8.86 -0.87 -21.94
C ILE A 312 9.99 0.17 -22.03
N PHE A 313 10.94 0.16 -21.10
CA PHE A 313 12.04 1.10 -21.05
C PHE A 313 12.90 1.04 -22.33
N PHE A 314 13.29 -0.17 -22.74
CA PHE A 314 14.03 -0.35 -24.00
C PHE A 314 13.22 0.08 -25.22
N LYS A 315 11.92 -0.24 -25.26
CA LYS A 315 11.05 0.20 -26.36
C LYS A 315 10.97 1.72 -26.45
N VAL A 316 10.72 2.40 -25.33
CA VAL A 316 10.63 3.86 -25.26
C VAL A 316 11.96 4.51 -25.69
N LYS A 317 13.09 3.98 -25.23
CA LYS A 317 14.43 4.49 -25.60
C LYS A 317 14.71 4.36 -27.10
N THR A 318 14.36 3.22 -27.69
CA THR A 318 14.50 2.99 -29.14
C THR A 318 13.58 3.90 -29.95
N SER A 319 12.30 4.01 -29.55
CA SER A 319 11.34 4.90 -30.23
C SER A 319 11.69 6.38 -30.12
N SER A 320 12.27 6.82 -28.99
CA SER A 320 12.69 8.21 -28.77
C SER A 320 13.92 8.60 -29.58
N LYS A 321 14.84 7.65 -29.82
CA LYS A 321 15.99 7.87 -30.73
C LYS A 321 15.57 8.10 -32.18
N GLN A 322 14.42 7.55 -32.57
CA GLN A 322 13.90 7.60 -33.94
C GLN A 322 13.11 8.88 -34.23
N VAL A 323 12.71 9.65 -33.20
CA VAL A 323 11.94 10.91 -33.32
C VAL A 323 12.62 12.00 -32.49
N ARG A 324 13.74 12.55 -33.00
CA ARG A 324 14.61 13.48 -32.24
C ARG A 324 14.14 14.95 -32.22
N SER A 325 13.02 15.33 -32.83
CA SER A 325 12.74 16.76 -33.07
C SER A 325 11.67 17.47 -32.23
N ASN A 326 10.82 16.85 -31.39
CA ASN A 326 9.73 17.63 -30.75
C ASN A 326 9.28 17.29 -29.31
N MET A 327 9.92 16.37 -28.58
CA MET A 327 9.33 15.86 -27.33
C MET A 327 10.20 16.09 -26.09
N LYS A 328 10.23 17.34 -25.60
CA LYS A 328 10.62 17.66 -24.21
C LYS A 328 9.46 17.48 -23.20
N LYS A 329 8.26 17.08 -23.63
CA LYS A 329 7.08 16.86 -22.76
C LYS A 329 6.90 15.41 -22.27
N ASP A 330 7.26 14.40 -23.07
CA ASP A 330 6.92 13.00 -22.76
C ASP A 330 7.89 12.28 -21.80
N SER A 331 9.09 12.83 -21.61
CA SER A 331 10.07 12.30 -20.64
C SER A 331 9.61 12.45 -19.18
N SER A 332 8.76 13.44 -18.88
CA SER A 332 8.22 13.68 -17.53
C SER A 332 7.17 12.65 -17.10
N LEU A 333 6.46 12.04 -18.06
CA LEU A 333 5.42 11.04 -17.79
C LEU A 333 6.04 9.67 -17.48
N ALA A 334 7.07 9.28 -18.24
CA ALA A 334 7.77 8.00 -18.06
C ALA A 334 8.52 7.93 -16.72
N LEU A 335 9.15 9.02 -16.28
CA LEU A 335 9.88 9.08 -15.00
C LEU A 335 8.96 8.88 -13.78
N ARG A 336 7.72 9.39 -13.83
CA ARG A 336 6.74 9.20 -12.75
C ARG A 336 6.34 7.73 -12.61
N VAL A 337 6.17 7.05 -13.74
CA VAL A 337 5.89 5.61 -13.77
C VAL A 337 7.09 4.82 -13.22
N VAL A 338 8.32 5.21 -13.53
CA VAL A 338 9.54 4.59 -12.95
C VAL A 338 9.60 4.75 -11.43
N LEU A 339 9.28 5.91 -10.87
CA LEU A 339 9.29 6.14 -9.42
C LEU A 339 8.27 5.27 -8.67
N ILE A 340 7.08 5.07 -9.25
CA ILE A 340 6.04 4.13 -8.77
C ILE A 340 6.58 2.71 -8.62
N ILE A 341 7.33 2.28 -9.63
CA ILE A 341 7.82 0.92 -9.72
C ILE A 341 8.94 0.68 -8.72
N VAL A 342 9.85 1.65 -8.60
CA VAL A 342 10.95 1.57 -7.64
C VAL A 342 10.42 1.49 -6.21
N THR A 343 9.39 2.26 -5.85
CA THR A 343 8.82 2.19 -4.49
C THR A 343 8.22 0.84 -4.18
N ASP A 344 7.49 0.24 -5.12
CA ASP A 344 6.87 -1.08 -4.97
C ASP A 344 7.94 -2.21 -4.88
N PHE A 345 8.96 -2.18 -5.76
CA PHE A 345 10.09 -3.12 -5.68
C PHE A 345 10.91 -2.97 -4.40
N CYS A 346 11.17 -1.74 -3.95
CA CYS A 346 11.89 -1.49 -2.70
C CYS A 346 11.14 -2.03 -1.48
N CYS A 347 9.81 -2.17 -1.55
CA CYS A 347 9.01 -2.73 -0.46
C CYS A 347 9.00 -4.27 -0.48
N TRP A 348 8.95 -4.89 -1.66
CA TRP A 348 8.72 -6.34 -1.75
C TRP A 348 9.97 -7.19 -2.00
N ILE A 349 11.00 -6.66 -2.67
CA ILE A 349 12.27 -7.40 -2.86
C ILE A 349 12.88 -7.81 -1.52
N PRO A 350 12.98 -6.92 -0.49
CA PRO A 350 13.53 -7.33 0.80
C PRO A 350 12.73 -8.46 1.45
N VAL A 351 11.40 -8.44 1.32
CA VAL A 351 10.49 -9.46 1.88
C VAL A 351 10.71 -10.81 1.20
N VAL A 352 10.80 -10.83 -0.13
CA VAL A 352 11.04 -12.06 -0.90
C VAL A 352 12.44 -12.62 -0.61
N ILE A 353 13.48 -11.77 -0.58
CA ILE A 353 14.85 -12.21 -0.28
C ILE A 353 14.93 -12.80 1.13
N ILE A 354 14.42 -12.09 2.14
CA ILE A 354 14.46 -12.55 3.54
C ILE A 354 13.60 -13.80 3.71
N GLY A 355 12.43 -13.86 3.08
CA GLY A 355 11.59 -15.04 3.05
C GLY A 355 12.30 -16.27 2.50
N CYS A 356 12.98 -16.14 1.35
CA CYS A 356 13.80 -17.21 0.77
C CYS A 356 14.97 -17.63 1.67
N LEU A 357 15.70 -16.68 2.25
CA LEU A 357 16.79 -16.97 3.18
C LEU A 357 16.29 -17.63 4.48
N SER A 358 15.09 -17.27 4.92
CA SER A 358 14.43 -17.89 6.08
C SER A 358 13.99 -19.32 5.76
N LEU A 359 13.55 -19.59 4.53
CA LEU A 359 13.23 -20.94 4.08
C LEU A 359 14.44 -21.89 4.07
N THR A 360 15.62 -21.39 3.70
CA THR A 360 16.87 -22.17 3.69
C THR A 360 17.56 -22.25 5.05
N GLY A 361 17.02 -21.59 6.08
CA GLY A 361 17.62 -21.50 7.41
C GLY A 361 18.91 -20.65 7.46
N GLN A 362 19.20 -19.90 6.40
CA GLN A 362 20.39 -19.05 6.29
C GLN A 362 20.17 -17.63 6.80
N PHE A 363 18.91 -17.20 6.98
CA PHE A 363 18.61 -15.92 7.60
C PHE A 363 18.77 -16.02 9.12
N ARG A 364 19.72 -15.26 9.68
CA ARG A 364 19.90 -15.09 11.12
C ARG A 364 19.65 -13.64 11.47
N ASP A 365 18.47 -13.34 12.02
CA ASP A 365 18.18 -12.05 12.61
C ASP A 365 18.40 -12.12 14.13
N SER A 366 19.63 -11.86 14.55
CA SER A 366 19.99 -11.84 15.98
C SER A 366 19.29 -10.74 16.78
N SER A 367 18.69 -9.75 16.09
CA SER A 367 17.95 -8.66 16.71
C SER A 367 16.43 -8.84 16.64
N GLY A 368 15.96 -9.72 15.75
CA GLY A 368 14.57 -9.92 15.33
C GLY A 368 13.84 -8.67 14.85
N GLN A 369 14.55 -7.56 14.59
CA GLN A 369 13.95 -6.29 14.20
C GLN A 369 13.52 -6.28 12.73
N ALA A 370 14.07 -7.14 11.88
CA ALA A 370 13.77 -7.13 10.45
C ALA A 370 12.29 -7.43 10.21
N TYR A 371 11.73 -8.42 10.90
CA TYR A 371 10.29 -8.73 10.81
C TYR A 371 9.44 -7.53 11.23
N ALA A 372 9.77 -6.88 12.34
CA ALA A 372 9.01 -5.74 12.86
C ALA A 372 9.00 -4.55 11.89
N TRP A 373 10.16 -4.18 11.35
CA TRP A 373 10.27 -3.12 10.34
C TRP A 373 9.55 -3.50 9.06
N ILE A 374 9.63 -4.76 8.64
CA ILE A 374 8.94 -5.20 7.42
C ILE A 374 7.42 -5.11 7.57
N ALA A 375 6.89 -5.66 8.66
CA ALA A 375 5.45 -5.73 8.90
C ALA A 375 4.81 -4.35 9.11
N VAL A 376 5.48 -3.45 9.85
CA VAL A 376 4.90 -2.18 10.27
C VAL A 376 5.26 -1.02 9.34
N PHE A 377 6.40 -1.10 8.64
CA PHE A 377 6.90 -0.01 7.79
C PHE A 377 7.01 -0.41 6.32
N VAL A 378 7.78 -1.44 5.98
CA VAL A 378 8.13 -1.73 4.58
C VAL A 378 6.93 -2.20 3.76
N LEU A 379 6.07 -3.07 4.29
CA LEU A 379 4.86 -3.48 3.58
C LEU A 379 3.85 -2.34 3.41
N PRO A 380 3.51 -1.57 4.46
CA PRO A 380 2.42 -0.60 4.36
C PRO A 380 2.83 0.76 3.75
N ILE A 381 4.13 1.07 3.65
CA ILE A 381 4.60 2.33 3.05
C ILE A 381 4.20 2.46 1.58
N ASN A 382 4.15 1.35 0.84
CA ASN A 382 3.75 1.34 -0.56
C ASN A 382 2.34 1.96 -0.74
N SER A 383 1.37 1.49 0.04
CA SER A 383 0.00 2.00 0.05
C SER A 383 -0.12 3.48 0.48
N SER A 384 0.83 3.97 1.28
CA SER A 384 0.86 5.35 1.77
C SER A 384 1.46 6.33 0.75
N ILE A 385 2.44 5.87 -0.04
CA ILE A 385 3.14 6.70 -1.02
C ILE A 385 2.41 6.72 -2.37
N ASN A 386 1.62 5.68 -2.70
CA ASN A 386 0.85 5.59 -3.94
C ASN A 386 0.08 6.88 -4.31
N PRO A 387 -0.70 7.52 -3.42
CA PRO A 387 -1.35 8.81 -3.69
C PRO A 387 -0.39 9.91 -4.22
N LEU A 388 0.80 10.00 -3.64
CA LEU A 388 1.82 10.98 -4.02
C LEU A 388 2.34 10.71 -5.44
N LEU A 389 2.54 9.44 -5.79
CA LEU A 389 3.14 9.05 -7.06
C LEU A 389 2.15 9.12 -8.22
N TYR A 390 0.90 8.67 -8.01
CA TYR A 390 -0.12 8.61 -9.06
C TYR A 390 -0.87 9.91 -9.28
N THR A 391 -1.07 10.69 -8.22
CA THR A 391 -2.06 11.77 -8.22
C THR A 391 -1.47 13.12 -7.82
N PHE A 392 -0.82 13.24 -6.64
CA PHE A 392 -0.39 14.54 -6.13
C PHE A 392 0.87 15.11 -6.79
N SER A 393 1.68 14.24 -7.41
CA SER A 393 2.80 14.67 -8.26
C SER A 393 2.36 15.14 -9.66
N ASN A 394 1.06 15.03 -10.01
CA ASN A 394 0.55 15.50 -11.28
C ASN A 394 0.50 17.05 -11.30
N PRO A 395 1.17 17.74 -12.24
CA PRO A 395 1.13 19.20 -12.34
C PRO A 395 -0.28 19.77 -12.49
N GLN A 396 -1.21 19.02 -13.11
CA GLN A 396 -2.61 19.40 -13.22
C GLN A 396 -3.31 19.38 -11.85
N PHE A 397 -3.04 18.35 -11.05
CA PHE A 397 -3.52 18.28 -9.66
C PHE A 397 -3.01 19.46 -8.83
N ARG A 398 -1.71 19.78 -8.92
CA ARG A 398 -1.12 20.94 -8.22
C ARG A 398 -1.74 22.28 -8.65
N LYS A 399 -2.14 22.43 -9.92
CA LYS A 399 -2.85 23.63 -10.40
C LYS A 399 -4.29 23.73 -9.84
N LEU A 400 -4.94 22.59 -9.60
CA LEU A 400 -6.30 22.52 -9.08
C LEU A 400 -6.36 22.77 -7.56
N PHE A 401 -5.36 22.27 -6.83
CA PHE A 401 -5.18 22.49 -5.38
C PHE A 401 -4.44 23.78 -5.02
N ASN A 402 -4.18 24.65 -6.00
CA ASN A 402 -3.73 26.00 -5.71
C ASN A 402 -4.89 26.70 -4.98
N VAL A 403 -4.77 26.87 -3.66
CA VAL A 403 -5.82 27.24 -2.69
C VAL A 403 -6.72 28.39 -3.16
N ARG A 404 -6.15 29.30 -3.96
CA ARG A 404 -6.85 30.42 -4.59
C ARG A 404 -8.04 30.00 -5.45
N LYS A 405 -7.93 28.91 -6.23
CA LYS A 405 -9.00 28.44 -7.12
C LYS A 405 -10.11 27.71 -6.38
N LEU A 406 -9.77 27.00 -5.28
CA LEU A 406 -10.74 26.36 -4.39
C LEU A 406 -11.52 27.43 -3.60
N PHE A 407 -10.81 28.46 -3.12
CA PHE A 407 -11.39 29.63 -2.47
C PHE A 407 -12.31 30.43 -3.41
N ASP A 408 -11.91 30.68 -4.66
CA ASP A 408 -12.74 31.35 -5.67
C ASP A 408 -14.01 30.54 -6.02
N MET A 409 -13.93 29.20 -5.97
CA MET A 409 -15.05 28.29 -6.22
C MET A 409 -16.02 28.22 -5.04
N CYS A 410 -15.52 28.26 -3.80
CA CYS A 410 -16.35 28.33 -2.59
C CYS A 410 -16.95 29.72 -2.33
N THR A 411 -16.31 30.79 -2.83
CA THR A 411 -16.76 32.19 -2.64
C THR A 411 -17.55 32.75 -3.84
N GLY A 412 -17.76 31.95 -4.90
CA GLY A 412 -18.55 32.36 -6.07
C GLY A 412 -17.92 33.50 -6.89
N ARG A 413 -16.64 33.83 -6.67
CA ARG A 413 -15.96 34.89 -7.43
C ARG A 413 -15.41 34.34 -8.74
N THR A 414 -16.25 34.27 -9.76
CA THR A 414 -15.75 34.19 -11.14
C THR A 414 -15.06 35.49 -11.50
N ASN A 415 -13.75 35.45 -11.77
CA ASN A 415 -12.99 36.59 -12.28
C ASN A 415 -13.61 37.08 -13.61
N GLU A 416 -14.33 38.19 -13.54
CA GLU A 416 -14.98 38.87 -14.65
C GLU A 416 -14.00 39.61 -15.59
N GLN A 417 -12.69 39.56 -15.31
CA GLN A 417 -11.68 40.37 -15.98
C GLN A 417 -11.08 39.78 -17.27
N SER A 418 -11.72 38.81 -17.92
CA SER A 418 -11.29 38.32 -19.25
C SER A 418 -12.29 38.52 -20.40
N ARG A 419 -13.42 39.21 -20.18
CA ARG A 419 -14.21 39.76 -21.31
C ARG A 419 -13.72 41.17 -21.63
N LYS A 420 -12.65 41.27 -22.42
CA LYS A 420 -12.41 42.49 -23.20
C LYS A 420 -13.51 42.59 -24.27
N VAL A 421 -14.47 43.47 -23.98
CA VAL A 421 -15.28 44.31 -24.86
C VAL A 421 -15.08 44.03 -26.37
N ILE A 422 -16.04 43.32 -26.96
CA ILE A 422 -16.42 43.53 -28.37
C ILE A 422 -17.62 44.46 -28.31
N SER A 423 -17.44 45.70 -28.76
CA SER A 423 -18.52 46.68 -28.88
C SER A 423 -19.46 46.29 -30.04
N PRO A 424 -20.79 46.35 -29.87
CA PRO A 424 -21.73 46.16 -30.96
C PRO A 424 -21.91 47.47 -31.75
N LYS A 425 -21.68 47.44 -33.07
CA LYS A 425 -22.28 48.46 -33.95
C LYS A 425 -23.66 47.98 -34.37
N SER A 426 -24.63 48.86 -34.11
CA SER A 426 -26.06 48.76 -34.37
C SER A 426 -26.40 48.55 -35.84
N ASN A 427 -27.38 47.68 -36.08
CA ASN A 427 -28.15 47.63 -37.32
C ASN A 427 -29.28 48.67 -37.24
N ASP A 428 -29.40 49.54 -38.24
CA ASP A 428 -30.67 50.19 -38.57
C ASP A 428 -31.23 49.57 -39.85
N ILE A 429 -32.49 49.15 -39.77
CA ILE A 429 -33.34 48.64 -40.85
C ILE A 429 -34.48 49.65 -41.02
N THR A 430 -34.70 50.12 -42.26
CA THR A 430 -36.01 50.42 -42.90
C THR A 430 -35.74 50.98 -44.31
N THR A 431 -35.87 50.20 -45.40
CA THR A 431 -37.05 49.99 -46.29
C THR A 431 -37.64 51.25 -46.94
N GLY A 432 -37.69 51.31 -48.29
CA GLY A 432 -38.61 52.22 -49.00
C GLY A 432 -38.35 52.60 -50.48
N ILE A 433 -38.45 51.64 -51.42
CA ILE A 433 -39.19 51.72 -52.72
C ILE A 433 -38.75 52.67 -53.88
N SER A 434 -38.84 52.08 -55.10
CA SER A 434 -38.88 52.63 -56.48
C SER A 434 -37.53 52.92 -57.15
N GLY A 435 -37.22 52.50 -58.38
CA GLY A 435 -37.88 51.78 -59.47
C GLY A 435 -36.81 51.65 -60.59
N ILE A 436 -36.61 50.46 -61.15
CA ILE A 436 -36.96 50.08 -62.54
C ILE A 436 -36.16 50.84 -63.64
N ASP A 437 -35.64 50.04 -64.59
CA ASP A 437 -35.04 50.34 -65.92
C ASP A 437 -33.49 50.20 -66.03
N HIS A 438 -32.91 49.50 -67.01
CA HIS A 438 -33.43 48.65 -68.08
C HIS A 438 -32.28 47.79 -68.65
N MET A 439 -32.68 46.72 -69.32
CA MET A 439 -31.89 45.73 -70.08
C MET A 439 -30.99 46.29 -71.20
N ARG A 440 -29.96 45.49 -71.49
CA ARG A 440 -29.26 45.29 -72.78
C ARG A 440 -30.09 45.67 -74.03
N THR A 441 -29.48 46.39 -74.98
CA THR A 441 -29.18 45.92 -76.35
C THR A 441 -28.46 47.00 -77.17
N ALA A 442 -27.86 46.59 -78.30
CA ALA A 442 -27.23 47.39 -79.38
C ALA A 442 -25.77 47.83 -79.12
N LEU A 443 -24.78 47.73 -80.02
CA LEU A 443 -24.66 47.34 -81.44
C LEU A 443 -23.15 47.16 -81.72
N ARG A 444 -22.82 46.19 -82.60
CA ARG A 444 -21.73 46.19 -83.62
C ARG A 444 -20.25 46.48 -83.24
N SER A 445 -19.39 45.50 -83.56
CA SER A 445 -17.97 45.69 -84.00
C SER A 445 -17.86 46.67 -85.19
N PRO A 446 -16.69 47.11 -85.70
CA PRO A 446 -15.30 46.74 -85.36
C PRO A 446 -14.26 47.91 -85.33
N ALA A 447 -13.03 47.54 -84.99
CA ALA A 447 -11.75 48.11 -85.50
C ALA A 447 -11.26 49.49 -85.02
N VAL A 448 -9.93 49.66 -85.22
CA VAL A 448 -9.08 50.84 -85.10
C VAL A 448 -8.23 50.94 -83.81
N THR A 449 -7.06 50.28 -83.86
CA THR A 449 -5.78 50.87 -83.39
C THR A 449 -5.45 52.07 -84.29
N PRO A 450 -4.80 53.16 -83.82
CA PRO A 450 -3.37 53.06 -83.50
C PRO A 450 -2.77 54.09 -82.50
N VAL A 451 -1.50 53.84 -82.14
CA VAL A 451 -0.38 54.82 -82.10
C VAL A 451 -0.16 55.69 -80.83
N VAL A 452 0.95 55.32 -80.14
CA VAL A 452 2.18 56.13 -79.88
C VAL A 452 2.46 56.69 -78.47
N GLU A 453 3.62 56.20 -77.97
CA GLU A 453 4.71 56.83 -77.17
C GLU A 453 4.38 57.51 -75.82
N ARG A 454 5.25 57.52 -74.80
CA ARG A 454 6.71 57.42 -74.79
C ARG A 454 7.21 56.99 -73.41
N LYS A 455 8.37 56.32 -73.44
CA LYS A 455 9.32 56.02 -72.34
C LYS A 455 9.58 57.21 -71.41
N TYR A 456 9.86 56.91 -70.14
CA TYR A 456 11.05 57.44 -69.46
C TYR A 456 11.63 56.42 -68.47
N THR A 457 12.94 56.44 -68.42
CA THR A 457 13.94 55.50 -67.91
C THR A 457 14.47 55.88 -66.52
N ALA A 458 15.19 54.91 -65.94
CA ALA A 458 16.42 55.03 -65.14
C ALA A 458 16.29 55.06 -63.60
N ASP A 459 16.80 53.96 -63.02
CA ASP A 459 17.88 53.88 -62.03
C ASP A 459 17.88 54.83 -60.83
N ASN A 460 17.90 54.25 -59.62
CA ASN A 460 19.11 54.40 -58.82
C ASN A 460 19.32 53.32 -57.76
N GLN A 461 20.62 53.17 -57.50
CA GLN A 461 21.37 52.19 -56.75
C GLN A 461 21.44 52.41 -55.23
N TYR A 462 21.73 51.31 -54.51
CA TYR A 462 22.72 51.16 -53.42
C TYR A 462 22.38 51.24 -51.90
N TYR A 463 23.16 50.42 -51.18
CA TYR A 463 23.42 50.19 -49.73
C TYR A 463 22.55 49.11 -49.04
N ASP A 464 23.02 47.88 -48.81
CA ASP A 464 24.19 47.37 -48.04
C ASP A 464 24.13 47.71 -46.55
N THR A 465 23.81 46.73 -45.69
CA THR A 465 24.78 46.12 -44.75
C THR A 465 24.15 45.04 -43.85
N ARG A 466 25.01 44.07 -43.54
CA ARG A 466 24.83 42.83 -42.77
C ARG A 466 24.65 43.06 -41.27
N LEU A 467 23.92 42.16 -40.61
CA LEU A 467 24.45 41.21 -39.60
C LEU A 467 23.40 40.15 -39.25
#